data_AF-A0A9D8SQP2-F1
#
_entry.id   AF-A0A9D8SQP2-F1
#
_cell.length_a   1.000
_cell.length_b   1.000
_cell.length_c   1.000
_cell.angle_alpha   90.00
_cell.angle_beta   90.00
_cell.angle_gamma   90.00
#
_symmetry.space_group_name_H-M   'P 1'
#
loop_
_entity.id
_entity.type
_entity.pdbx_description
1 polymer ?
#
loop_
_entity_poly.entity_id
_entity_poly.type
_entity_poly.pdbx_seq_one_letter_code
_entity_poly.pdbx_strand_id
1 'polypeptide(L)' 'LLSMDEITRCQHMWQYVIVPNADILYRAFMSPRGHAYYGSPLCGAGSKCISDMTLKDIYDECSSCIINDRCILTFDATY' A
#
# COMPACT_ATOMS: atom_id res chain seq x y z
N LEU A 1 12.70 -2.52 11.81
CA LEU A 1 13.15 -1.41 10.97
C LEU A 1 13.82 -1.96 9.72
N LEU A 2 13.01 -2.26 8.71
CA LEU A 2 13.51 -2.41 7.34
C LEU A 2 14.67 -1.42 7.09
N SER A 3 15.67 -1.84 6.32
CA SER A 3 16.74 -0.92 5.93
C SER A 3 16.12 0.35 5.33
N MET A 4 16.75 1.52 5.51
CA MET A 4 16.24 2.78 4.96
C MET A 4 15.88 2.66 3.47
N ASP A 5 16.61 1.81 2.74
CA ASP A 5 16.40 1.52 1.33
C ASP A 5 15.11 0.75 1.03
N GLU A 6 14.72 -0.20 1.89
CA GLU A 6 13.48 -0.99 1.73
C GLU A 6 12.23 -0.16 1.99
N ILE A 7 12.25 0.69 3.03
CA ILE A 7 11.15 1.61 3.32
C ILE A 7 10.99 2.59 2.15
N THR A 8 12.10 3.15 1.66
CA THR A 8 12.09 4.09 0.53
C THR A 8 11.53 3.43 -0.74
N ARG A 9 11.93 2.19 -1.05
CA ARG A 9 11.38 1.44 -2.20
C ARG A 9 9.89 1.18 -2.06
N CYS A 10 9.42 0.79 -0.88
CA CYS A 10 7.99 0.62 -0.61
C CYS A 10 7.22 1.93 -0.85
N GLN A 11 7.72 3.05 -0.33
CA GLN A 11 7.10 4.37 -0.52
C GLN A 11 7.06 4.77 -1.99
N HIS A 12 8.13 4.53 -2.74
CA HIS A 12 8.15 4.78 -4.19
C HIS A 12 7.11 3.96 -4.95
N MET A 13 6.93 2.68 -4.60
CA MET A 13 5.89 1.85 -5.20
C MET A 13 4.50 2.42 -4.92
N TRP A 14 4.23 2.83 -3.68
CA TRP A 14 2.95 3.46 -3.35
C TRP A 14 2.72 4.78 -4.08
N GLN A 15 3.69 5.70 -4.05
CA GLN A 15 3.54 7.05 -4.61
C GLN A 15 3.50 7.07 -6.14
N TYR A 16 4.26 6.21 -6.80
CA TYR A 16 4.45 6.27 -8.26
C TYR A 16 3.79 5.15 -9.04
N VAL A 17 3.38 4.06 -8.38
CA VAL A 17 2.72 2.92 -9.03
C VAL A 17 1.31 2.72 -8.50
N ILE A 18 1.12 2.56 -7.19
CA ILE A 18 -0.17 2.14 -6.65
C ILE A 18 -1.18 3.29 -6.62
N VAL A 19 -0.85 4.43 -6.02
CA VAL A 19 -1.75 5.59 -5.94
C VAL A 19 -2.16 6.11 -7.32
N PRO A 20 -1.25 6.29 -8.30
CA PRO A 20 -1.62 6.75 -9.63
C PRO A 20 -2.51 5.78 -10.42
N ASN A 21 -2.52 4.49 -10.06
CA ASN A 21 -3.32 3.45 -10.73
C ASN A 21 -4.50 2.98 -9.85
N ALA A 22 -4.94 3.80 -8.90
CA ALA A 22 -6.03 3.45 -7.98
C ALA A 22 -7.33 3.05 -8.70
N ASP A 23 -7.56 3.55 -9.90
CA ASP A 23 -8.76 3.29 -10.71
C ASP A 23 -8.83 1.88 -11.30
N ILE A 24 -7.69 1.25 -11.56
CA ILE A 24 -7.60 -0.10 -12.14
C ILE A 24 -7.26 -1.20 -11.12
N LEU A 25 -6.94 -0.81 -9.89
CA LEU A 25 -6.59 -1.74 -8.82
C LEU A 25 -7.83 -2.20 -8.06
N TYR A 26 -7.84 -3.47 -7.67
CA TYR A 26 -8.83 -4.02 -6.74
C TYR A 26 -8.44 -3.64 -5.30
N ARG A 27 -7.19 -3.94 -4.91
CA ARG A 27 -6.61 -3.56 -3.61
C ARG A 27 -5.09 -3.56 -3.63
N ALA A 28 -4.50 -2.98 -2.58
CA ALA A 28 -3.08 -3.07 -2.25
C ALA A 28 -2.89 -3.14 -0.73
N PHE A 29 -1.89 -3.89 -0.27
CA PHE A 29 -1.57 -4.06 1.15
C PHE A 29 -0.16 -4.62 1.37
N MET A 30 0.38 -4.39 2.56
CA MET A 30 1.55 -5.11 3.05
C MET A 30 1.11 -6.42 3.73
N SER A 31 1.83 -7.52 3.46
CA SER A 31 1.64 -8.84 4.08
C SER A 31 2.87 -9.23 4.90
N PRO A 32 2.74 -9.91 6.06
CA PRO A 32 1.48 -10.34 6.70
C PRO A 32 0.81 -9.25 7.54
N ARG A 33 1.38 -8.04 7.56
CA ARG A 33 0.90 -6.88 8.32
C ARG A 33 0.66 -5.73 7.37
N GLY A 34 -0.45 -5.04 7.56
CA GLY A 34 -0.84 -3.93 6.71
C GLY A 34 -2.35 -3.80 6.68
N HIS A 35 -2.83 -2.67 6.17
CA HIS A 35 -4.25 -2.52 5.88
C HIS A 35 -4.53 -2.80 4.41
N ALA A 36 -5.66 -3.44 4.12
CA ALA A 36 -6.18 -3.45 2.76
C ALA A 36 -6.64 -2.04 2.39
N TYR A 37 -5.97 -1.44 1.41
CA TYR A 37 -6.43 -0.24 0.71
C TYR A 37 -7.06 -0.66 -0.60
N TYR A 38 -8.23 -0.11 -0.91
CA TYR A 38 -9.05 -0.51 -2.04
C TYR A 38 -8.94 0.52 -3.16
N GLY A 39 -8.85 0.04 -4.40
CA GLY A 39 -8.93 0.93 -5.55
C GLY A 39 -10.34 1.47 -5.77
N SER A 40 -10.50 2.41 -6.69
CA SER A 40 -11.74 3.14 -6.96
C SER A 40 -12.99 2.26 -7.11
N PRO A 41 -12.93 1.06 -7.74
CA PRO A 41 -14.12 0.20 -7.86
C PRO A 41 -14.68 -0.31 -6.52
N LEU A 42 -13.85 -0.35 -5.47
CA LEU A 42 -14.21 -0.85 -4.13
C LEU A 42 -13.99 0.19 -3.02
N CYS A 43 -13.58 1.40 -3.41
CA CYS A 43 -13.45 2.55 -2.54
C CYS A 43 -14.85 3.10 -2.21
N GLY A 44 -15.33 2.83 -0.99
CA GLY A 44 -16.64 3.26 -0.51
C GLY A 44 -17.02 2.55 0.79
N ALA A 45 -18.18 2.90 1.37
CA ALA A 45 -18.77 2.23 2.55
C ALA A 45 -17.84 2.07 3.78
N GLY A 46 -16.91 3.00 4.00
CA GLY A 46 -15.97 2.98 5.12
C GLY A 46 -14.66 2.23 4.85
N SER A 47 -14.43 1.76 3.62
CA SER A 47 -13.14 1.23 3.18
C SER A 47 -12.04 2.29 3.19
N LYS A 48 -10.80 1.86 3.43
CA LYS A 48 -9.62 2.71 3.19
C LYS A 48 -9.32 2.74 1.70
N CYS A 49 -9.34 3.91 1.09
CA CYS A 49 -9.15 4.06 -0.35
C CYS A 49 -7.69 4.34 -0.72
N ILE A 50 -7.22 3.75 -1.82
CA ILE A 50 -5.87 3.99 -2.36
C ILE A 50 -5.72 5.46 -2.77
N SER A 51 -6.73 6.04 -3.42
CA SER A 51 -6.72 7.44 -3.89
C SER A 51 -6.56 8.47 -2.78
N ASP A 52 -6.95 8.10 -1.55
CA ASP A 52 -7.05 9.02 -0.41
C ASP A 52 -5.83 8.91 0.50
N MET A 53 -4.88 8.03 0.18
CA MET A 53 -3.69 7.82 0.99
C MET A 53 -2.80 9.06 1.02
N THR A 54 -2.49 9.51 2.22
CA THR A 54 -1.50 10.57 2.44
C THR A 54 -0.08 10.00 2.46
N LEU A 55 0.93 10.88 2.36
CA LEU A 55 2.33 10.48 2.57
C LEU A 55 2.56 9.82 3.94
N LYS A 56 1.80 10.23 4.96
CA LYS A 56 1.87 9.62 6.29
C LYS A 56 1.32 8.20 6.28
N ASP A 57 0.18 7.96 5.62
CA ASP A 57 -0.41 6.61 5.52
C ASP A 57 0.54 5.66 4.80
N ILE A 58 1.17 6.14 3.71
CA ILE A 58 2.18 5.38 2.97
C ILE A 58 3.40 5.07 3.86
N TYR A 59 3.89 6.06 4.63
CA TYR A 59 5.00 5.85 5.56
C TYR A 59 4.65 4.81 6.62
N ASP A 60 3.47 4.92 7.25
CA ASP A 60 3.01 4.01 8.30
C ASP A 60 2.83 2.59 7.74
N GLU A 61 2.25 2.44 6.55
CA GLU A 61 2.06 1.13 5.89
C GLU A 61 3.42 0.48 5.58
N CYS A 62 4.36 1.22 4.99
CA CYS A 62 5.71 0.71 4.70
C CYS A 62 6.54 0.45 5.96
N SER A 63 6.28 1.16 7.05
CA SER A 63 6.98 1.01 8.34
C SER A 63 6.32 -0.02 9.27
N SER A 64 5.11 -0.50 8.93
CA SER A 64 4.41 -1.54 9.68
C SER A 64 5.16 -2.89 9.71
N CYS A 65 6.12 -3.04 8.80
CA CYS A 65 7.02 -4.18 8.68
C CYS A 65 8.23 -4.07 9.62
N ILE A 66 8.24 -4.93 10.64
CA ILE A 66 9.32 -5.01 11.63
C ILE A 66 10.51 -5.82 11.05
N ILE A 67 11.74 -5.52 11.51
CA ILE A 67 12.93 -6.34 11.19
C ILE A 67 12.62 -7.78 11.61
N ASN A 68 12.81 -8.72 10.70
CA ASN A 68 12.66 -10.19 10.82
C ASN A 68 11.38 -10.80 10.19
N ASP A 69 10.38 -10.01 9.83
CA ASP A 69 9.26 -10.50 9.02
C ASP A 69 9.54 -10.22 7.54
N ARG A 70 9.48 -11.25 6.68
CA ARG A 70 9.53 -11.05 5.22
C ARG A 70 8.23 -10.38 4.79
N CYS A 71 8.30 -9.09 4.53
CA CYS A 71 7.16 -8.33 4.08
C CYS A 71 7.04 -8.30 2.56
N ILE A 72 5.81 -8.43 2.09
CA ILE A 72 5.49 -8.42 0.67
C ILE A 72 4.43 -7.35 0.43
N LEU A 73 4.78 -6.39 -0.43
CA LEU A 73 3.80 -5.48 -1.02
C LEU A 73 3.01 -6.26 -2.08
N THR A 74 1.71 -6.41 -1.86
CA THR A 74 0.81 -7.08 -2.80
C THR A 74 -0.19 -6.06 -3.32
N PHE A 75 -0.42 -6.07 -4.63
CA PHE A 75 -1.50 -5.33 -5.27
C PHE A 75 -2.05 -6.18 -6.42
N ASP A 76 -3.37 -6.17 -6.57
CA ASP A 76 -4.08 -6.93 -7.59
C ASP A 76 -4.99 -6.00 -8.41
N ALA A 77 -5.03 -6.22 -9.73
CA ALA A 77 -5.81 -5.43 -10.67
C ALA A 77 -7.13 -6.11 -10.99
N THR A 78 -8.17 -5.32 -11.26
CA THR A 78 -9.42 -5.82 -11.83
C THR A 78 -9.22 -6.11 -13.33
N TYR A 79 -9.45 -7.35 -13.74
CA TYR A 79 -9.53 -7.78 -15.15
C TYR A 79 -10.99 -7.97 -15.56
#